data_AF-A0A963EQ86-F1
#
_entry.id   AF-A0A963EQ86-F1
#
_cell.length_a   1.000
_cell.length_b   1.000
_cell.length_c   1.000
_cell.angle_alpha   90.00
_cell.angle_beta   90.00
_cell.angle_gamma   90.00
#
_symmetry.space_group_name_H-M   'P 1'
#
loop_
_entity.id
_entity.type
_entity.pdbx_description
1 polymer ?
#
loop_
_entity_poly.entity_id
_entity_poly.type
_entity_poly.pdbx_seq_one_letter_code
_entity_poly.pdbx_strand_id
1 'polypeptide(L)'
;LSDNYDRYKVFVEELVSADLQQAADVYRRYYPLFQKSYVGLGYPDAYFNDRLVEVIDHLLATPDVSEPVMLVRPHVMYQFADNKLESLSSGQKLMIRIGPAHRARIKETLRQFRAMVANEEGQQ
;
A
#
# COMPACT_ATOMS: atom_id res chain seq x y z
N LEU A 1 -6.55 23.55 -0.97
CA LEU A 1 -6.43 22.12 -1.32
C LEU A 1 -5.54 21.36 -0.32
N SER A 2 -4.50 21.97 0.28
CA SER A 2 -3.71 21.35 1.36
C SER A 2 -4.58 20.86 2.53
N ASP A 3 -5.62 21.61 2.87
CA ASP A 3 -6.55 21.37 3.97
C ASP A 3 -7.33 20.03 3.88
N ASN A 4 -7.41 19.39 2.70
CA ASN A 4 -8.13 18.12 2.54
C ASN A 4 -7.26 16.89 2.86
N TYR A 5 -5.94 17.00 2.67
CA TYR A 5 -5.00 15.90 2.95
C TYR A 5 -4.63 15.81 4.42
N ASP A 6 -4.76 16.91 5.17
CA ASP A 6 -4.45 16.98 6.60
C ASP A 6 -5.23 15.94 7.44
N ARG A 7 -6.40 15.49 6.97
CA ARG A 7 -7.14 14.37 7.58
C ARG A 7 -6.34 13.06 7.63
N TYR A 8 -5.44 12.84 6.68
CA TYR A 8 -4.59 11.65 6.63
C TYR A 8 -3.28 11.83 7.37
N LYS A 9 -2.90 13.08 7.71
CA LYS A 9 -1.60 13.40 8.28
C LYS A 9 -1.24 12.51 9.47
N VAL A 10 -2.11 12.42 10.48
CA VAL A 10 -1.84 11.61 11.69
C VAL A 10 -1.54 10.15 11.33
N PHE A 11 -2.37 9.52 10.50
CA PHE A 11 -2.17 8.13 10.10
C PHE A 11 -0.89 7.92 9.28
N VAL A 12 -0.57 8.87 8.40
CA VAL A 12 0.64 8.79 7.58
C VAL A 12 1.88 9.00 8.43
N GLU A 13 1.88 9.98 9.35
CA GLU A 13 3.02 10.21 10.26
C GLU A 13 3.30 8.97 11.12
N GLU A 14 2.28 8.37 11.71
CA GLU A 14 2.43 7.14 12.50
C GLU A 14 3.04 6.02 11.64
N LEU A 15 2.47 5.77 10.45
CA LEU A 15 2.94 4.72 9.55
C LEU A 15 4.40 4.90 9.14
N VAL A 16 4.80 6.12 8.78
CA VAL A 16 6.15 6.41 8.28
C VAL A 16 7.17 6.59 9.40
N SER A 17 6.73 6.75 10.65
CA SER A 17 7.60 6.79 11.84
C SER A 17 7.84 5.41 12.47
N ALA A 18 7.12 4.38 12.03
CA ALA A 18 7.22 3.04 12.57
C ALA A 18 8.63 2.46 12.38
N ASP A 19 9.10 1.70 13.38
CA ASP A 19 10.33 0.91 13.25
C ASP A 19 10.09 -0.24 12.26
N LEU A 20 10.58 -0.06 11.04
CA LEU A 20 10.38 -1.03 9.96
C LEU A 20 11.07 -2.36 10.22
N GLN A 21 12.18 -2.37 10.97
CA GLN A 21 12.86 -3.60 11.35
C GLN A 21 11.98 -4.40 12.32
N GLN A 22 11.45 -3.74 13.36
CA GLN A 22 10.51 -4.38 14.28
C GLN A 22 9.25 -4.87 13.55
N ALA A 23 8.72 -4.09 12.60
CA ALA A 23 7.59 -4.50 11.78
C ALA A 23 7.90 -5.76 10.94
N ALA A 24 9.09 -5.83 10.33
CA ALA A 24 9.54 -6.99 9.57
C ALA A 24 9.74 -8.22 10.47
N ASP A 25 10.25 -8.04 11.69
CA ASP A 25 10.40 -9.13 12.67
C ASP A 25 9.04 -9.70 13.08
N VAL A 26 8.07 -8.83 13.35
CA VAL A 26 6.68 -9.21 13.66
C VAL A 26 6.06 -9.95 12.47
N TYR A 27 6.23 -9.43 11.25
CA TYR A 27 5.75 -10.09 10.04
C TYR A 27 6.32 -11.51 9.91
N ARG A 28 7.64 -11.68 10.02
CA ARG A 28 8.32 -12.98 9.94
C ARG A 28 7.83 -13.95 11.02
N ARG A 29 7.66 -13.47 12.26
CA ARG A 29 7.14 -14.28 13.37
C ARG A 29 5.76 -14.85 13.09
N TYR A 30 4.89 -14.09 12.43
CA TYR A 30 3.52 -14.50 12.12
C TYR A 30 3.34 -15.09 10.71
N TYR A 31 4.38 -15.06 9.87
CA TYR A 31 4.35 -15.59 8.51
C TYR A 31 3.77 -17.01 8.39
N PRO A 32 4.11 -17.98 9.26
CA PRO A 32 3.52 -19.32 9.17
C PRO A 32 1.99 -19.33 9.30
N LEU A 33 1.40 -18.40 10.07
CA LEU A 33 -0.04 -18.28 10.20
C LEU A 33 -0.66 -17.69 8.93
N PHE A 34 -0.05 -16.65 8.35
CA PHE A 34 -0.49 -16.09 7.08
C PHE A 34 -0.42 -17.13 5.96
N GLN A 35 0.70 -17.86 5.85
CA GLN A 35 0.88 -18.91 4.87
C GLN A 35 -0.17 -20.01 5.03
N LYS A 36 -0.41 -20.48 6.26
CA LYS A 36 -1.43 -21.51 6.53
C LYS A 36 -2.82 -21.05 6.10
N SER A 37 -3.20 -19.81 6.43
CA SER A 37 -4.49 -19.25 6.02
C SER A 37 -4.58 -19.08 4.51
N TYR A 38 -3.49 -18.66 3.84
CA TYR A 38 -3.44 -18.48 2.40
C TYR A 38 -3.62 -19.81 1.64
N VAL A 39 -2.92 -20.86 2.06
CA VAL A 39 -3.14 -22.23 1.56
C VAL A 39 -4.58 -22.68 1.80
N GLY A 40 -5.13 -22.38 2.97
CA GLY A 40 -6.53 -22.67 3.32
C GLY A 40 -7.58 -21.98 2.44
N LEU A 41 -7.22 -20.93 1.69
CA LEU A 41 -8.09 -20.28 0.70
C LEU A 41 -8.09 -20.99 -0.67
N GLY A 42 -7.32 -22.09 -0.83
CA GLY A 42 -7.26 -22.87 -2.06
C GLY A 42 -6.02 -22.59 -2.92
N TYR A 43 -4.94 -22.04 -2.35
CA TYR A 43 -3.67 -21.80 -3.02
C TYR A 43 -2.55 -22.71 -2.47
N PRO A 44 -2.59 -24.03 -2.72
CA PRO A 44 -1.76 -25.01 -2.02
C PRO A 44 -0.25 -24.84 -2.26
N ASP A 45 0.13 -24.41 -3.46
CA ASP A 45 1.54 -24.30 -3.87
C ASP A 45 2.04 -22.84 -3.94
N ALA A 46 1.23 -21.87 -3.48
CA ALA A 46 1.57 -20.45 -3.53
C ALA A 46 2.07 -19.94 -2.20
N TYR A 47 3.03 -19.00 -2.24
CA TYR A 47 3.53 -18.33 -1.05
C TYR A 47 2.77 -17.03 -0.80
N PHE A 48 2.35 -16.82 0.45
CA PHE A 48 1.73 -15.57 0.86
C PHE A 48 2.70 -14.38 0.71
N ASN A 49 4.00 -14.61 0.88
CA ASN A 49 5.00 -13.54 0.75
C ASN A 49 5.04 -12.98 -0.67
N ASP A 50 4.92 -13.83 -1.70
CA ASP A 50 4.85 -13.40 -3.09
C ASP A 50 3.67 -12.45 -3.30
N ARG A 51 2.51 -12.80 -2.72
CA ARG A 51 1.32 -11.96 -2.80
C ARG A 51 1.49 -10.64 -2.07
N LEU A 52 2.15 -10.63 -0.90
CA LEU A 52 2.47 -9.41 -0.18
C LEU A 52 3.37 -8.49 -1.01
N VAL A 53 4.46 -9.04 -1.55
CA VAL A 53 5.42 -8.30 -2.38
C VAL A 53 4.74 -7.74 -3.63
N GLU A 54 3.92 -8.53 -4.31
CA GLU A 54 3.14 -8.10 -5.48
C GLU A 54 2.21 -6.92 -5.14
N VAL A 55 1.53 -6.96 -3.99
CA VAL A 55 0.67 -5.85 -3.54
C VAL A 55 1.49 -4.60 -3.23
N ILE A 56 2.67 -4.73 -2.61
CA ILE A 56 3.56 -3.60 -2.38
C ILE A 56 3.99 -2.99 -3.72
N ASP A 57 4.43 -3.81 -4.68
CA ASP A 57 4.85 -3.36 -6.01
C ASP A 57 3.71 -2.66 -6.76
N HIS A 58 2.49 -3.19 -6.65
CA HIS A 58 1.29 -2.57 -7.21
C HIS A 58 0.98 -1.18 -6.62
N LEU A 59 1.18 -1.00 -5.31
CA LEU A 59 1.05 0.31 -4.66
C LEU A 59 2.18 1.26 -5.05
N LEU A 60 3.41 0.77 -5.16
CA LEU A 60 4.56 1.57 -5.63
C LEU A 60 4.35 2.06 -7.07
N ALA A 61 3.69 1.26 -7.91
CA ALA A 61 3.30 1.60 -9.28
C ALA A 61 2.15 2.62 -9.38
N THR A 62 1.63 3.17 -8.26
CA THR A 62 0.64 4.26 -8.31
C THR A 62 1.20 5.43 -9.14
N PRO A 63 0.51 5.90 -10.18
CA PRO A 63 1.00 7.00 -11.01
C PRO A 63 1.11 8.30 -10.21
N ASP A 64 2.07 9.13 -10.57
CA ASP A 64 2.09 10.52 -10.13
C ASP A 64 1.06 11.31 -10.95
N VAL A 65 0.27 12.12 -10.26
CA VAL A 65 -0.88 12.82 -10.84
C VAL A 65 -0.66 14.30 -10.65
N SER A 66 -0.80 15.08 -11.73
CA SER A 66 -0.74 16.53 -11.70
C SER A 66 -1.95 17.09 -10.94
N GLU A 67 -1.72 17.99 -10.00
CA GLU A 67 -2.79 18.65 -9.26
C GLU A 67 -3.39 19.83 -10.07
N PRO A 68 -4.68 20.16 -9.89
CA PRO A 68 -5.63 19.58 -8.92
C PRO A 68 -6.33 18.30 -9.43
N VAL A 69 -6.45 17.30 -8.57
CA VAL A 69 -7.21 16.08 -8.87
C VAL A 69 -8.70 16.34 -8.66
N MET A 70 -9.48 16.38 -9.75
CA MET A 70 -10.91 16.66 -9.70
C MET A 70 -11.71 15.42 -9.29
N LEU A 71 -12.60 15.60 -8.32
CA LEU A 71 -13.57 14.60 -7.89
C LEU A 71 -14.98 15.00 -8.35
N VAL A 72 -15.71 14.04 -8.90
CA VAL A 72 -17.13 14.17 -9.22
C VAL A 72 -17.95 13.32 -8.27
N ARG A 73 -19.18 13.76 -7.98
CA ARG A 73 -20.13 13.01 -7.15
C ARG A 73 -21.36 12.62 -7.97
N PRO A 74 -21.27 11.59 -8.82
CA PRO A 74 -22.42 11.15 -9.61
C PRO A 74 -23.50 10.50 -8.74
N HIS A 75 -23.13 9.87 -7.61
CA HIS A 75 -24.05 9.23 -6.65
C HIS A 75 -23.55 9.42 -5.19
N VAL A 76 -23.81 8.45 -4.28
CA VAL A 76 -23.46 8.56 -2.85
C VAL A 76 -21.95 8.76 -2.63
N MET A 77 -21.11 8.10 -3.44
CA MET A 77 -19.65 8.10 -3.34
C MET A 77 -18.96 9.05 -4.32
N TYR A 78 -17.86 9.65 -3.88
CA TYR A 78 -16.98 10.46 -4.73
C TYR A 78 -16.10 9.59 -5.63
N GLN A 79 -16.03 9.97 -6.91
CA GLN A 79 -15.22 9.33 -7.95
C GLN A 79 -14.21 10.33 -8.52
N PHE A 80 -13.10 9.85 -9.08
CA PHE A 80 -12.24 10.69 -9.89
C PHE A 80 -12.94 11.07 -11.19
N ALA A 81 -12.81 12.34 -11.59
CA ALA A 81 -13.33 12.82 -12.87
C ALA A 81 -12.59 12.19 -14.06
N ASP A 82 -11.32 11.85 -13.86
CA ASP A 82 -10.52 11.11 -14.85
C ASP A 82 -10.79 9.61 -14.74
N ASN A 83 -11.37 9.04 -15.79
CA ASN A 83 -11.65 7.60 -15.90
C ASN A 83 -10.41 6.71 -15.72
N LYS A 84 -9.22 7.20 -16.11
CA LYS A 84 -7.96 6.46 -15.92
C LYS A 84 -7.58 6.37 -14.44
N LEU A 85 -7.90 7.39 -13.65
CA LEU A 85 -7.67 7.37 -12.21
C LEU A 85 -8.76 6.58 -11.48
N GLU A 86 -10.00 6.63 -11.96
CA GLU A 86 -11.11 5.90 -11.36
C GLU A 86 -11.00 4.38 -11.56
N SER A 87 -10.40 3.93 -12.66
CA SER A 87 -10.15 2.51 -12.94
C SER A 87 -9.00 1.90 -12.14
N LEU A 88 -8.21 2.73 -11.43
CA LEU A 88 -7.15 2.24 -10.55
C LEU A 88 -7.74 1.42 -9.39
N SER A 89 -6.93 0.51 -8.87
CA SER A 89 -7.28 -0.25 -7.67
C SER A 89 -7.59 0.67 -6.49
N SER A 90 -8.39 0.19 -5.54
CA SER A 90 -8.75 0.95 -4.33
C SER A 90 -7.52 1.47 -3.57
N GLY A 91 -6.44 0.67 -3.50
CA GLY A 91 -5.18 1.08 -2.86
C GLY A 91 -4.47 2.21 -3.60
N GLN A 92 -4.34 2.13 -4.92
CA GLN A 92 -3.76 3.20 -5.73
C GLN A 92 -4.61 4.48 -5.70
N LYS A 93 -5.95 4.34 -5.70
CA LYS A 93 -6.86 5.48 -5.52
C LYS A 93 -6.69 6.12 -4.15
N LEU A 94 -6.50 5.34 -3.09
CA LEU A 94 -6.17 5.87 -1.76
C LEU A 94 -4.84 6.63 -1.77
N MET A 95 -3.80 6.07 -2.39
CA MET A 95 -2.49 6.71 -2.54
C MET A 95 -2.59 8.07 -3.26
N ILE A 96 -3.52 8.25 -4.20
CA ILE A 96 -3.80 9.55 -4.82
C ILE A 96 -4.58 10.47 -3.86
N ARG A 97 -5.59 9.94 -3.15
CA ARG A 97 -6.45 10.72 -2.25
C ARG A 97 -5.73 11.28 -1.02
N ILE A 98 -4.66 10.67 -0.57
CA ILE A 98 -3.85 11.17 0.55
C ILE A 98 -2.92 12.33 0.15
N GLY A 99 -2.81 12.64 -1.15
CA GLY A 99 -2.00 13.74 -1.65
C GLY A 99 -0.54 13.38 -1.92
N PRO A 100 0.17 14.19 -2.74
CA PRO A 100 1.47 13.84 -3.31
C PRO A 100 2.58 13.71 -2.26
N ALA A 101 2.59 14.60 -1.25
CA ALA A 101 3.60 14.56 -0.19
C ALA A 101 3.48 13.30 0.69
N HIS A 102 2.27 12.95 1.11
CA HIS A 102 2.02 11.73 1.87
C HIS A 102 2.28 10.49 1.01
N ARG A 103 1.81 10.46 -0.25
CA ARG A 103 2.09 9.37 -1.20
C ARG A 103 3.58 9.11 -1.35
N ALA A 104 4.40 10.15 -1.49
CA ALA A 104 5.84 10.00 -1.62
C ALA A 104 6.48 9.33 -0.39
N ARG A 105 6.09 9.77 0.82
CA ARG A 105 6.59 9.19 2.08
C ARG A 105 6.14 7.75 2.29
N ILE A 106 4.89 7.42 1.95
CA ILE A 106 4.41 6.04 2.01
C ILE A 106 5.14 5.17 0.99
N LYS A 107 5.32 5.63 -0.26
CA LYS A 107 6.08 4.89 -1.27
C LYS A 107 7.49 4.56 -0.76
N GLU A 108 8.15 5.52 -0.11
CA GLU A 108 9.48 5.30 0.45
C GLU A 108 9.47 4.26 1.57
N THR A 109 8.53 4.37 2.51
CA THR A 109 8.33 3.41 3.60
C THR A 109 8.06 1.99 3.05
N LEU A 110 7.23 1.88 2.02
CA LEU A 110 6.92 0.62 1.34
C LEU A 110 8.15 0.00 0.66
N ARG A 111 9.03 0.80 0.03
CA ARG A 111 10.28 0.29 -0.56
C ARG A 111 11.20 -0.30 0.50
N GLN A 112 11.36 0.42 1.62
CA GLN A 112 12.21 -0.02 2.72
C GLN A 112 11.68 -1.32 3.34
N PHE A 113 10.38 -1.36 3.65
CA PHE A 113 9.75 -2.56 4.17
C PHE A 113 9.84 -3.74 3.19
N ARG A 114 9.57 -3.50 1.90
CA ARG A 114 9.74 -4.52 0.84
C ARG A 114 11.14 -5.11 0.84
N ALA A 115 12.18 -4.28 0.93
CA ALA A 115 13.57 -4.74 0.94
C ALA A 115 13.88 -5.66 2.12
N MET A 116 13.19 -5.48 3.25
CA MET A 116 13.33 -6.32 4.45
C MET A 116 12.60 -7.66 4.34
N VAL A 117 11.47 -7.71 3.62
CA VAL A 117 10.62 -8.93 3.54
C VAL A 117 10.77 -9.71 2.23
N ALA A 118 11.38 -9.13 1.21
CA ALA A 118 11.64 -9.79 -0.07
C ALA A 118 13.02 -10.48 -0.13
N ASN A 119 14.00 -9.98 0.62
CA ASN A 119 15.38 -10.49 0.60
C ASN A 119 15.63 -11.52 1.72
N GLU A 120 14.95 -12.66 1.67
CA GLU A 120 15.39 -13.87 2.39
C GLU A 120 15.24 -15.09 1.48
N GLU A 121 15.95 -15.09 0.35
CA GLU A 121 16.43 -16.32 -0.26
C GLU A 121 17.48 -16.93 0.68
N GLY A 122 17.18 -18.05 1.34
CA GLY A 122 18.23 -18.92 1.93
C GLY A 122 18.25 -19.17 3.43
N GLN A 123 17.09 -19.19 4.12
CA GLN A 123 16.98 -19.91 5.40
C GLN A 123 15.83 -20.91 5.37
N GLN A 124 15.96 -21.91 4.48
CA GLN A 124 15.35 -23.23 4.61
C GLN A 124 16.38 -24.28 4.21
#